data_AF-A0A317SK87-F1
#
_entry.id   AF-A0A317SK87-F1
#
_cell.length_a   1.000
_cell.length_b   1.000
_cell.length_c   1.000
_cell.angle_alpha   90.00
_cell.angle_beta   90.00
_cell.angle_gamma   90.00
#
_symmetry.space_group_name_H-M   'P 1'
#
loop_
_entity.id
_entity.type
_entity.pdbx_description
1 polymer ?
#
loop_
_entity_poly.entity_id
_entity_poly.type
_entity_poly.pdbx_seq_one_letter_code
_entity_poly.pdbx_strand_id
1 'polypeptide(L)'
;PQSLHHRRTHNLLLIARLLSLRDGVSPFTLLLDSLSQSARPLLREYIRRQQSDTRIIFISFETAVAPEGVSVFIKARGKELVSLQREIGGAVGRGGTRTLLILDNLNTLSTTHPQSLTLFLSSLLAPGMVLLGVYHLDQPVPSFSSSPSSSQTGPQPLTLLRYLSTTLLTTHSLPHVLLRKRHKDVSL
;
A
#
# COMPACT_ATOMS: atom_id res chain seq x y z
N PRO A 1 30.12 -3.01 -19.36
CA PRO A 1 29.92 -1.62 -18.87
C PRO A 1 28.67 -0.91 -19.44
N GLN A 2 28.43 -0.91 -20.76
CA GLN A 2 27.24 -0.28 -21.36
C GLN A 2 25.90 -0.90 -20.89
N SER A 3 25.86 -2.22 -20.70
CA SER A 3 24.68 -2.93 -20.18
C SER A 3 24.32 -2.53 -18.75
N LEU A 4 25.30 -2.21 -17.90
CA LEU A 4 25.07 -1.74 -16.53
C LEU A 4 24.51 -0.32 -16.50
N HIS A 5 25.04 0.57 -17.35
CA HIS A 5 24.54 1.92 -17.48
C HIS A 5 23.08 1.93 -17.96
N HIS A 6 22.78 1.14 -19.00
CA HIS A 6 21.42 0.99 -19.53
C HIS A 6 20.43 0.45 -18.49
N ARG A 7 20.83 -0.56 -17.69
CA ARG A 7 19.99 -1.08 -16.60
C ARG A 7 19.73 -0.05 -15.51
N ARG A 8 20.73 0.77 -15.16
CA ARG A 8 20.58 1.82 -14.15
C ARG A 8 19.59 2.89 -14.60
N THR A 9 19.73 3.38 -15.84
CA THR A 9 18.82 4.39 -16.38
C THR A 9 17.40 3.83 -16.49
N HIS A 10 17.23 2.60 -17.00
CA HIS A 10 15.94 1.93 -17.06
C HIS A 10 15.27 1.80 -15.68
N ASN A 11 15.99 1.33 -14.67
CA ASN A 11 15.44 1.14 -13.32
C ASN A 11 15.05 2.47 -12.65
N LEU A 12 15.85 3.52 -12.86
CA LEU A 12 15.53 4.86 -12.34
C LEU A 12 14.27 5.42 -12.99
N LEU A 13 14.12 5.26 -14.32
CA LEU A 13 12.93 5.69 -15.03
C LEU A 13 11.70 4.90 -14.60
N LEU A 14 11.84 3.58 -14.41
CA LEU A 14 10.75 2.72 -13.93
C LEU A 14 10.28 3.14 -12.54
N ILE A 15 11.20 3.32 -11.59
CA ILE A 15 10.86 3.79 -10.24
C ILE A 15 10.21 5.18 -10.28
N ALA A 16 10.73 6.11 -11.07
CA ALA A 16 10.13 7.43 -11.20
C ALA A 16 8.68 7.38 -11.75
N ARG A 17 8.41 6.47 -12.70
CA ARG A 17 7.06 6.20 -13.22
C ARG A 17 6.15 5.60 -12.15
N LEU A 18 6.63 4.59 -11.42
CA LEU A 18 5.87 3.95 -10.34
C LEU A 18 5.53 4.95 -9.22
N LEU A 19 6.48 5.79 -8.80
CA LEU A 19 6.27 6.79 -7.73
C LEU A 19 5.36 7.94 -8.14
N SER A 20 5.35 8.30 -9.42
CA SER A 20 4.42 9.31 -9.95
C SER A 20 3.05 8.71 -10.27
N LEU A 21 2.93 7.38 -10.22
CA LEU A 21 1.75 6.61 -10.62
C LEU A 21 1.25 6.98 -12.02
N ARG A 22 2.04 7.60 -12.90
CA ARG A 22 1.55 8.06 -14.22
C ARG A 22 1.07 6.90 -15.09
N ASP A 23 0.25 7.20 -16.10
CA ASP A 23 -0.14 6.27 -17.17
C ASP A 23 -0.81 4.95 -16.73
N GLY A 24 -1.47 4.93 -15.56
CA GLY A 24 -2.15 3.74 -15.07
C GLY A 24 -1.21 2.55 -14.79
N VAL A 25 0.07 2.80 -14.52
CA VAL A 25 1.11 1.76 -14.42
C VAL A 25 0.78 0.67 -13.38
N SER A 26 0.09 1.02 -12.29
CA SER A 26 -0.33 0.06 -11.27
C SER A 26 -1.67 0.49 -10.67
N PRO A 27 -2.75 -0.29 -10.84
CA PRO A 27 -4.02 -0.02 -10.16
C PRO A 27 -3.97 -0.34 -8.66
N PHE A 28 -3.08 -1.24 -8.22
CA PHE A 28 -2.86 -1.55 -6.80
C PHE A 28 -1.37 -1.70 -6.48
N THR A 29 -0.85 -0.72 -5.76
CA THR A 29 0.50 -0.74 -5.19
C THR A 29 0.45 -1.09 -3.71
N LEU A 30 1.14 -2.17 -3.34
CA LEU A 30 1.32 -2.61 -1.96
C LEU A 30 2.68 -2.17 -1.44
N LEU A 31 2.68 -1.42 -0.34
CA LEU A 31 3.87 -1.01 0.40
C LEU A 31 4.06 -1.95 1.59
N LEU A 32 5.21 -2.60 1.66
CA LEU A 32 5.61 -3.41 2.79
C LEU A 32 6.61 -2.64 3.62
N ASP A 33 6.30 -2.38 4.88
CA ASP A 33 7.19 -1.69 5.79
C ASP A 33 7.43 -2.49 7.08
N SER A 34 8.27 -1.94 7.95
CA SER A 34 8.65 -2.52 9.23
C SER A 34 8.79 -1.42 10.27
N LEU A 35 8.85 -1.78 11.54
CA LEU A 35 9.16 -0.86 12.64
C LEU A 35 10.53 -0.18 12.42
N SER A 36 11.47 -0.88 11.77
CA SER A 36 12.79 -0.32 11.45
C SER A 36 12.75 0.79 10.40
N GLN A 37 11.78 0.74 9.50
CA GLN A 37 11.60 1.72 8.42
C GLN A 37 10.14 1.73 8.00
N SER A 38 9.42 2.78 8.41
CA SER A 38 8.02 3.00 8.04
C SER A 38 7.89 3.50 6.58
N ALA A 39 6.75 3.18 5.95
CA ALA A 39 6.35 3.67 4.64
C ALA A 39 5.88 5.13 4.63
N ARG A 40 5.69 5.79 5.79
CA ARG A 40 5.18 7.18 5.85
C ARG A 40 5.96 8.19 5.00
N PRO A 41 7.31 8.22 4.98
CA PRO A 41 8.04 9.12 4.09
C PRO A 41 7.78 8.84 2.61
N LEU A 42 7.61 7.56 2.26
CA LEU A 42 7.28 7.14 0.90
C LEU A 42 5.85 7.56 0.52
N LEU A 43 4.87 7.43 1.43
CA LEU A 43 3.51 7.94 1.22
C LEU A 43 3.50 9.46 0.97
N ARG A 44 4.27 10.23 1.75
CA ARG A 44 4.41 11.68 1.52
C ARG A 44 4.96 11.97 0.13
N GLU A 45 5.92 11.17 -0.34
CA GLU A 45 6.49 11.33 -1.66
C GLU A 45 5.49 11.01 -2.77
N TYR A 46 4.64 9.99 -2.59
CA TYR A 46 3.52 9.72 -3.49
C TYR A 46 2.56 10.90 -3.58
N ILE A 47 2.14 11.44 -2.43
CA ILE A 47 1.23 12.59 -2.35
C ILE A 47 1.86 13.81 -3.04
N ARG A 48 3.11 14.13 -2.71
CA ARG A 48 3.85 15.27 -3.26
C ARG A 48 4.03 15.22 -4.77
N ARG A 49 4.13 14.01 -5.35
CA ARG A 49 4.31 13.81 -6.80
C ARG A 49 3.03 13.85 -7.61
N GLN A 50 1.86 13.87 -6.96
CA GLN A 50 0.59 13.95 -7.68
C GLN A 50 0.38 15.34 -8.30
N GLN A 51 -0.37 15.34 -9.40
CA GLN A 51 -0.77 16.57 -10.06
C GLN A 51 -1.95 17.21 -9.32
N SER A 52 -2.16 18.51 -9.51
CA SER A 52 -3.25 19.28 -8.88
C SER A 52 -4.66 18.76 -9.22
N ASP A 53 -4.82 18.07 -10.35
CA ASP A 53 -6.09 17.50 -10.80
C ASP A 53 -6.37 16.10 -10.23
N THR A 54 -5.41 15.51 -9.50
CA THR A 54 -5.61 14.20 -8.85
C THR A 54 -6.25 14.39 -7.49
N ARG A 55 -7.40 13.74 -7.28
CA ARG A 55 -8.08 13.73 -5.98
C ARG A 55 -7.43 12.69 -5.07
N ILE A 56 -6.92 13.12 -3.92
CA ILE A 56 -6.23 12.24 -2.97
C ILE A 56 -7.15 11.97 -1.79
N ILE A 57 -7.55 10.71 -1.62
CA ILE A 57 -8.38 10.24 -0.52
C ILE A 57 -7.50 9.40 0.40
N PHE A 58 -7.30 9.87 1.63
CA PHE A 58 -6.52 9.18 2.63
C PHE A 58 -7.44 8.52 3.66
N ILE A 59 -7.35 7.20 3.77
CA ILE A 59 -8.09 6.37 4.70
C ILE A 59 -7.17 6.02 5.87
N SER A 60 -7.54 6.48 7.05
CA SER A 60 -6.77 6.33 8.27
C SER A 60 -7.38 5.29 9.21
N PHE A 61 -6.64 4.22 9.46
CA PHE A 61 -6.86 3.28 10.55
C PHE A 61 -6.01 3.61 11.78
N GLU A 62 -4.80 4.13 11.56
CA GLU A 62 -3.86 4.47 12.64
C GLU A 62 -3.44 5.94 12.67
N THR A 63 -3.52 6.63 11.54
CA THR A 63 -2.99 8.00 11.39
C THR A 63 -3.92 9.03 12.03
N ALA A 64 -3.51 9.68 13.12
CA ALA A 64 -4.39 10.64 13.80
C ALA A 64 -4.62 11.96 13.03
N VAL A 65 -3.60 12.43 12.30
CA VAL A 65 -3.58 13.75 11.65
C VAL A 65 -3.44 13.58 10.14
N ALA A 66 -4.26 14.31 9.37
CA ALA A 66 -4.22 14.27 7.92
C ALA A 66 -2.84 14.75 7.38
N PRO A 67 -2.20 13.99 6.47
CA PRO A 67 -1.01 14.46 5.77
C PRO A 67 -1.30 15.69 4.90
N GLU A 68 -0.31 16.56 4.73
CA GLU A 68 -0.40 17.70 3.82
C GLU A 68 -0.60 17.25 2.36
N GLY A 69 -1.43 17.99 1.61
CA GLY A 69 -1.73 17.71 0.21
C GLY A 69 -2.84 16.68 -0.04
N VAL A 70 -3.47 16.16 1.03
CA VAL A 70 -4.63 15.25 0.91
C VAL A 70 -5.92 16.05 0.67
N SER A 71 -6.76 15.60 -0.26
CA SER A 71 -8.05 16.24 -0.58
C SER A 71 -9.17 15.83 0.38
N VAL A 72 -9.23 14.55 0.76
CA VAL A 72 -10.24 14.01 1.69
C VAL A 72 -9.56 13.08 2.68
N PHE A 73 -9.86 13.26 3.96
CA PHE A 73 -9.34 12.43 5.04
C PHE A 73 -10.48 11.68 5.74
N ILE A 74 -10.46 10.35 5.65
CA ILE A 74 -11.48 9.45 6.19
C ILE A 74 -10.87 8.68 7.38
N LYS A 75 -11.44 8.86 8.57
CA LYS A 75 -11.09 8.03 9.74
C LYS A 75 -11.87 6.71 9.67
N ALA A 76 -11.18 5.60 9.47
CA ALA A 76 -11.75 4.25 9.33
C ALA A 76 -11.70 3.41 10.62
N ARG A 77 -10.98 3.87 11.65
CA ARG A 77 -10.90 3.17 12.95
C ARG A 77 -12.29 2.91 13.53
N GLY A 78 -12.61 1.63 13.74
CA GLY A 78 -13.88 1.19 14.34
C GLY A 78 -15.11 1.28 13.44
N LYS A 79 -14.95 1.63 12.15
CA LYS A 79 -16.06 1.66 11.19
C LYS A 79 -16.30 0.28 10.58
N GLU A 80 -17.57 -0.02 10.29
CA GLU A 80 -17.94 -1.18 9.49
C GLU A 80 -17.53 -1.01 8.02
N LEU A 81 -17.22 -2.13 7.37
CA LEU A 81 -16.72 -2.16 6.00
C LEU A 81 -17.71 -1.52 5.00
N VAL A 82 -19.00 -1.77 5.17
CA VAL A 82 -20.07 -1.22 4.31
C VAL A 82 -20.17 0.30 4.47
N SER A 83 -20.07 0.80 5.70
CA SER A 83 -20.06 2.24 5.96
C SER A 83 -18.83 2.91 5.34
N LEU A 84 -17.67 2.26 5.45
CA LEU A 84 -16.43 2.74 4.87
C LEU A 84 -16.51 2.78 3.33
N GLN A 85 -17.06 1.74 2.69
CA GLN A 85 -17.29 1.72 1.24
C GLN A 85 -18.20 2.86 0.79
N ARG A 86 -19.28 3.13 1.52
CA ARG A 86 -20.21 4.23 1.21
C ARG A 86 -19.53 5.59 1.31
N GLU A 87 -18.72 5.80 2.35
CA GLU A 87 -17.99 7.05 2.56
C GLU A 87 -16.90 7.26 1.49
N ILE A 88 -16.18 6.21 1.12
CA ILE A 88 -15.22 6.25 0.00
C ILE A 88 -15.97 6.56 -1.30
N GLY A 89 -17.07 5.87 -1.60
CA GLY A 89 -17.87 6.11 -2.80
C GLY A 89 -18.45 7.53 -2.88
N GLY A 90 -18.82 8.13 -1.74
CA GLY A 90 -19.23 9.52 -1.67
C GLY A 90 -18.08 10.53 -1.81
N ALA A 91 -16.86 10.13 -1.42
CA ALA A 91 -15.66 10.95 -1.51
C ALA A 91 -15.01 10.92 -2.89
N VAL A 92 -15.22 9.87 -3.69
CA VAL A 92 -14.77 9.78 -5.08
C VAL A 92 -15.40 10.90 -5.89
N GLY A 93 -14.57 11.66 -6.60
CA GLY A 93 -15.01 12.82 -7.37
C GLY A 93 -16.01 12.44 -8.46
N ARG A 94 -17.01 13.29 -8.68
CA ARG A 94 -17.93 13.17 -9.82
C ARG A 94 -17.27 13.82 -11.03
N GLY A 95 -16.90 13.02 -12.02
CA GLY A 95 -16.18 13.47 -13.23
C GLY A 95 -14.78 12.88 -13.26
N GLY A 96 -14.32 12.48 -14.46
CA GLY A 96 -13.15 11.61 -14.74
C GLY A 96 -11.76 12.06 -14.24
N THR A 97 -11.72 12.91 -13.22
CA THR A 97 -10.56 13.19 -12.38
C THR A 97 -10.01 11.90 -11.78
N ARG A 98 -8.70 11.76 -11.89
CA ARG A 98 -7.97 10.62 -11.35
C ARG A 98 -8.06 10.63 -9.83
N THR A 99 -8.33 9.48 -9.21
CA THR A 99 -8.40 9.36 -7.75
C THR A 99 -7.29 8.46 -7.21
N LEU A 100 -6.51 8.96 -6.26
CA LEU A 100 -5.53 8.20 -5.49
C LEU A 100 -6.12 7.87 -4.12
N LEU A 101 -6.33 6.58 -3.86
CA LEU A 101 -6.81 6.06 -2.60
C LEU A 101 -5.63 5.52 -1.79
N ILE A 102 -5.44 6.03 -0.57
CA ILE A 102 -4.34 5.62 0.33
C ILE A 102 -4.94 4.94 1.55
N LEU A 103 -4.56 3.69 1.81
CA LEU A 103 -4.86 2.92 3.01
C LEU A 103 -3.61 2.84 3.87
N ASP A 104 -3.61 3.48 5.04
CA ASP A 104 -2.43 3.58 5.90
C ASP A 104 -2.05 2.28 6.64
N ASN A 105 -3.02 1.39 6.88
CA ASN A 105 -2.78 0.11 7.55
C ASN A 105 -3.80 -0.96 7.10
N LEU A 106 -3.35 -1.86 6.23
CA LEU A 106 -4.13 -3.01 5.76
C LEU A 106 -4.23 -4.15 6.79
N ASN A 107 -3.30 -4.23 7.76
CA ASN A 107 -3.30 -5.29 8.77
C ASN A 107 -4.60 -5.28 9.60
N THR A 108 -5.17 -4.09 9.85
CA THR A 108 -6.46 -3.94 10.55
C THR A 108 -7.59 -4.64 9.77
N LEU A 109 -7.65 -4.45 8.45
CA LEU A 109 -8.63 -5.11 7.60
C LEU A 109 -8.36 -6.62 7.48
N SER A 110 -7.09 -7.02 7.38
CA SER A 110 -6.69 -8.43 7.37
C SER A 110 -7.07 -9.18 8.66
N THR A 111 -7.06 -8.48 9.80
CA THR A 111 -7.40 -9.06 11.11
C THR A 111 -8.90 -9.11 11.34
N THR A 112 -9.63 -8.06 10.96
CA THR A 112 -11.07 -7.95 11.25
C THR A 112 -11.93 -8.65 10.21
N HIS A 113 -11.52 -8.62 8.93
CA HIS A 113 -12.34 -9.05 7.79
C HIS A 113 -11.53 -9.83 6.75
N PRO A 114 -10.84 -10.93 7.12
CA PRO A 114 -9.96 -11.67 6.21
C PRO A 114 -10.69 -12.21 4.97
N GLN A 115 -11.93 -12.67 5.12
CA GLN A 115 -12.71 -13.30 4.04
C GLN A 115 -13.24 -12.29 3.02
N SER A 116 -13.59 -11.08 3.45
CA SER A 116 -14.14 -10.04 2.58
C SER A 116 -13.08 -9.05 2.07
N LEU A 117 -11.81 -9.21 2.45
CA LEU A 117 -10.72 -8.33 2.05
C LEU A 117 -10.57 -8.25 0.52
N THR A 118 -10.58 -9.39 -0.18
CA THR A 118 -10.49 -9.41 -1.64
C THR A 118 -11.64 -8.64 -2.28
N LEU A 119 -12.88 -8.95 -1.87
CA LEU A 119 -14.07 -8.30 -2.42
C LEU A 119 -14.06 -6.78 -2.16
N PHE A 120 -13.60 -6.37 -0.97
CA PHE A 120 -13.42 -4.97 -0.64
C PHE A 120 -12.39 -4.30 -1.53
N LEU A 121 -11.19 -4.86 -1.66
CA LEU A 121 -10.15 -4.28 -2.51
C LEU A 121 -10.60 -4.22 -3.97
N SER A 122 -11.23 -5.28 -4.49
CA SER A 122 -11.81 -5.28 -5.83
C SER A 122 -12.86 -4.19 -6.03
N SER A 123 -13.70 -3.90 -5.03
CA SER A 123 -14.69 -2.80 -5.11
C SER A 123 -14.06 -1.41 -5.21
N LEU A 124 -12.79 -1.27 -4.79
CA LEU A 124 -12.03 -0.01 -4.85
C LEU A 124 -11.24 0.15 -6.16
N LEU A 125 -11.09 -0.93 -6.94
CA LEU A 125 -10.36 -0.94 -8.20
C LEU A 125 -11.30 -0.58 -9.36
N ALA A 126 -11.66 0.70 -9.45
CA ALA A 126 -12.40 1.24 -10.59
C ALA A 126 -11.48 1.93 -11.61
N PRO A 127 -11.89 2.08 -12.87
CA PRO A 127 -11.14 2.84 -13.87
C PRO A 127 -10.87 4.27 -13.39
N GLY A 128 -9.60 4.71 -13.49
CA GLY A 128 -9.18 6.03 -12.99
C GLY A 128 -8.88 6.09 -11.50
N MET A 129 -9.10 5.01 -10.75
CA MET A 129 -8.68 4.87 -9.36
C MET A 129 -7.33 4.16 -9.26
N VAL A 130 -6.48 4.63 -8.34
CA VAL A 130 -5.23 3.97 -7.97
C VAL A 130 -5.24 3.71 -6.48
N LEU A 131 -4.98 2.48 -6.10
CA LEU A 131 -4.93 2.05 -4.72
C LEU A 131 -3.49 1.95 -4.23
N LEU A 132 -3.19 2.62 -3.12
CA LEU A 132 -1.94 2.51 -2.39
C LEU A 132 -2.24 1.98 -1.00
N GLY A 133 -1.76 0.79 -0.68
CA GLY A 133 -1.99 0.16 0.62
C GLY A 133 -0.69 -0.12 1.34
N VAL A 134 -0.63 0.16 2.64
CA VAL A 134 0.51 -0.19 3.49
C VAL A 134 0.19 -1.43 4.30
N TYR A 135 1.13 -2.36 4.36
CA TYR A 135 1.10 -3.54 5.22
C TYR A 135 2.36 -3.59 6.07
N HIS A 136 2.18 -3.58 7.38
CA HIS A 136 3.25 -3.64 8.36
C HIS A 136 3.67 -5.10 8.58
N LEU A 137 4.91 -5.44 8.24
CA LEU A 137 5.42 -6.81 8.36
C LEU A 137 5.56 -7.28 9.82
N ASP A 138 5.77 -6.33 10.74
CA ASP A 138 6.00 -6.62 12.16
C ASP A 138 4.71 -6.60 13.00
N GLN A 139 3.55 -6.30 12.40
CA GLN A 139 2.27 -6.37 13.10
C GLN A 139 1.71 -7.79 12.97
N PRO A 140 1.61 -8.56 14.07
CA PRO A 140 1.09 -9.92 14.01
C PRO A 140 -0.38 -9.88 13.61
N VAL A 141 -0.71 -10.56 12.52
CA VAL A 141 -2.10 -10.85 12.15
C VAL A 141 -2.40 -12.24 12.69
N PRO A 142 -3.42 -12.42 13.54
CA PRO A 142 -3.74 -13.72 14.10
C PRO A 142 -3.96 -14.72 12.95
N SER A 143 -3.15 -15.78 12.97
CA SER A 143 -3.37 -16.92 12.10
C SER A 143 -4.60 -17.65 12.62
N PHE A 144 -5.67 -17.69 11.85
CA PHE A 144 -6.95 -18.30 12.23
C PHE A 144 -6.90 -19.85 12.28
N SER A 145 -5.76 -20.43 12.65
CA SER A 145 -5.47 -21.86 12.56
C SER A 145 -5.66 -22.63 13.88
N SER A 146 -6.42 -22.12 14.84
CA SER A 146 -6.56 -22.74 16.18
C SER A 146 -7.98 -23.17 16.57
N SER A 147 -8.91 -23.32 15.62
CA SER A 147 -10.18 -24.01 15.88
C SER A 147 -10.27 -25.31 15.05
N PRO A 148 -10.47 -26.48 15.68
CA PRO A 148 -10.57 -27.77 14.99
C PRO A 148 -11.89 -27.94 14.20
N SER A 149 -12.83 -26.99 14.26
CA SER A 149 -14.16 -27.10 13.63
C SER A 149 -14.38 -26.17 12.43
N SER A 150 -13.44 -25.30 12.09
CA SER A 150 -13.52 -24.43 10.91
C SER A 150 -12.17 -24.37 10.21
N SER A 151 -11.91 -25.33 9.32
CA SER A 151 -10.77 -25.31 8.43
C SER A 151 -10.89 -24.10 7.50
N GLN A 152 -10.27 -22.99 7.88
CA GLN A 152 -10.21 -21.81 7.03
C GLN A 152 -9.19 -22.11 5.91
N THR A 153 -9.69 -22.60 4.78
CA THR A 153 -8.95 -23.01 3.57
C THR A 153 -8.35 -21.84 2.77
N GLY A 154 -8.27 -20.65 3.37
CA GLY A 154 -7.80 -19.43 2.72
C GLY A 154 -6.28 -19.23 2.87
N PRO A 155 -5.61 -18.60 1.89
CA PRO A 155 -4.22 -18.19 2.05
C PRO A 155 -4.09 -17.13 3.15
N GLN A 156 -2.90 -17.04 3.73
CA GLN A 156 -2.57 -15.97 4.67
C GLN A 156 -2.80 -14.58 4.02
N PRO A 157 -3.29 -13.56 4.78
CA PRO A 157 -3.65 -12.26 4.21
C PRO A 157 -2.51 -11.58 3.44
N LEU A 158 -1.26 -11.69 3.93
CA LEU A 158 -0.10 -11.16 3.22
C LEU A 158 0.12 -11.85 1.87
N THR A 159 -0.06 -13.16 1.79
CA THR A 159 0.04 -13.91 0.52
C THR A 159 -1.02 -13.45 -0.47
N LEU A 160 -2.24 -13.23 0.00
CA LEU A 160 -3.35 -12.71 -0.80
C LEU A 160 -3.07 -11.29 -1.29
N LEU A 161 -2.62 -10.39 -0.42
CA LEU A 161 -2.29 -9.02 -0.80
C LEU A 161 -1.16 -8.96 -1.83
N ARG A 162 -0.12 -9.80 -1.67
CA ARG A 162 0.96 -9.93 -2.65
C ARG A 162 0.45 -10.42 -4.01
N TYR A 163 -0.49 -11.36 -4.00
CA TYR A 163 -1.10 -11.89 -5.21
C TYR A 163 -1.96 -10.84 -5.93
N LEU A 164 -2.72 -10.04 -5.18
CA LEU A 164 -3.58 -8.99 -5.76
C LEU A 164 -2.81 -7.75 -6.21
N SER A 165 -1.67 -7.45 -5.56
CA SER A 165 -0.88 -6.25 -5.88
C SER A 165 -0.25 -6.34 -7.26
N THR A 166 -0.42 -5.29 -8.08
CA THR A 166 0.25 -5.18 -9.38
C THR A 166 1.63 -4.56 -9.25
N THR A 167 1.91 -3.88 -8.14
CA THR A 167 3.25 -3.42 -7.78
C THR A 167 3.47 -3.64 -6.29
N LEU A 168 4.66 -4.12 -5.95
CA LEU A 168 5.09 -4.33 -4.57
C LEU A 168 6.37 -3.54 -4.31
N LEU A 169 6.35 -2.70 -3.29
CA LEU A 169 7.53 -1.96 -2.83
C LEU A 169 7.80 -2.28 -1.36
N THR A 170 9.01 -2.75 -1.08
CA THR A 170 9.44 -3.03 0.30
C THR A 170 10.40 -1.94 0.77
N THR A 171 10.12 -1.33 1.91
CA THR A 171 11.02 -0.35 2.52
C THR A 171 12.02 -1.04 3.44
N HIS A 172 13.28 -0.61 3.38
CA HIS A 172 14.34 -1.13 4.23
C HIS A 172 15.10 0.02 4.88
N SER A 173 15.49 -0.18 6.13
CA SER A 173 16.38 0.74 6.85
C SER A 173 17.77 0.72 6.19
N LEU A 174 18.22 1.89 5.70
CA LEU A 174 19.54 2.03 5.06
C LEU A 174 20.68 1.57 6.00
N PRO A 175 20.71 1.96 7.28
CA PRO A 175 21.69 1.42 8.24
C PRO A 175 21.74 -0.11 8.27
N HIS A 176 20.58 -0.79 8.33
CA HIS A 176 20.52 -2.26 8.36
C HIS A 176 21.04 -2.89 7.07
N VAL A 177 20.72 -2.28 5.92
CA VAL A 177 21.21 -2.74 4.62
C VAL A 177 22.74 -2.60 4.53
N LEU A 178 23.29 -1.47 5.00
CA LEU A 178 24.73 -1.23 5.01
C LEU A 178 25.46 -2.18 5.96
N LEU A 179 24.92 -2.43 7.15
CA LEU A 179 25.47 -3.41 8.09
C LEU A 179 25.47 -4.81 7.48
N ARG A 180 24.35 -5.25 6.90
CA ARG A 180 24.25 -6.56 6.23
C ARG A 180 25.25 -6.68 5.08
N LYS A 181 25.49 -5.59 4.34
CA LYS A 181 26.51 -5.55 3.28
C LYS A 181 27.92 -5.71 3.87
N ARG A 182 28.28 -4.92 4.89
CA ARG A 182 29.59 -5.03 5.57
C ARG A 182 29.84 -6.44 6.11
N HIS A 183 28.85 -7.07 6.73
CA HIS A 183 28.99 -8.44 7.21
C HIS A 183 29.25 -9.43 6.08
N LYS A 184 28.57 -9.29 4.93
CA LYS A 184 28.83 -10.14 3.76
C LYS A 184 30.23 -9.92 3.19
N ASP A 185 30.69 -8.67 3.15
CA ASP A 185 32.01 -8.32 2.61
C ASP A 185 33.16 -8.80 3.53
N VAL A 186 32.90 -9.05 4.82
CA VAL A 186 33.88 -9.59 5.79
C VAL A 186 33.87 -11.13 5.83
N SER A 187 32.76 -11.77 5.42
CA SER A 187 32.62 -13.24 5.43
C SER A 187 33.06 -13.92 4.12
N LEU A 188 33.59 -13.16 3.15
CA LEU A 188 34.13 -13.63 1.86
C LEU A 188 35.63 -13.30 1.79
#